data_AF-A0A7I5EAH2-F1
#
_entry.id   AF-A0A7I5EAH2-F1
#
_cell.length_a   1.000
_cell.length_b   1.000
_cell.length_c   1.000
_cell.angle_alpha   90.00
_cell.angle_beta   90.00
_cell.angle_gamma   90.00
#
_symmetry.space_group_name_H-M   'P 1'
#
loop_
_entity.id
_entity.type
_entity.pdbx_description
1 polymer ?
#
loop_
_entity_poly.entity_id
_entity_poly.type
_entity_poly.pdbx_seq_one_letter_code
_entity_poly.pdbx_strand_id
1 'polypeptide(L)'
;MCCRVTVVALLLAVSAYAGFFDDVSGMASDVGDFFTKQFNNVKDLFAGNQSELEKNINRVQDLLTAIKEKTKMLEPMANDAQKKTLAQVNTYIQQVENFGAQVKKDGAAKFEQNKTKWQDMLNNIFEKGGLEDVMKLMNLKSATHCTVMAALIAPVILAFTR
;
A
#
# COMPACT_ATOMS: atom_id res chain seq x y z
N MET A 1 28.79 -16.65 -40.95
CA MET A 1 27.60 -15.80 -41.00
C MET A 1 26.43 -16.57 -40.42
N CYS A 2 25.90 -16.15 -39.26
CA CYS A 2 24.48 -16.20 -38.85
C CYS A 2 24.36 -15.76 -37.38
N CYS A 3 24.02 -14.48 -37.24
CA CYS A 3 23.16 -13.85 -36.23
C CYS A 3 23.45 -14.02 -34.72
N ARG A 4 23.91 -12.90 -34.14
CA ARG A 4 23.58 -12.42 -32.79
C ARG A 4 22.08 -12.55 -32.49
N VAL A 5 21.70 -12.96 -31.28
CA VAL A 5 20.67 -12.25 -30.49
C VAL A 5 21.01 -12.37 -29.00
N THR A 6 21.56 -11.28 -28.47
CA THR A 6 21.53 -10.97 -27.04
C THR A 6 20.09 -10.62 -26.68
N VAL A 7 19.48 -11.26 -25.69
CA VAL A 7 18.31 -10.71 -25.00
C VAL A 7 18.57 -10.74 -23.50
N VAL A 8 18.98 -9.58 -23.01
CA VAL A 8 18.96 -9.19 -21.61
C VAL A 8 17.48 -9.21 -21.17
N ALA A 9 17.06 -10.29 -20.51
CA ALA A 9 15.77 -10.35 -19.82
C ALA A 9 15.94 -9.80 -18.38
N LEU A 10 16.43 -8.56 -18.29
CA LEU A 10 16.53 -7.81 -17.05
C LEU A 10 15.79 -6.49 -17.27
N LEU A 11 14.89 -6.17 -16.33
CA LEU A 11 14.28 -4.85 -16.12
C LEU A 11 13.06 -4.48 -16.97
N LEU A 12 11.94 -5.20 -16.82
CA LEU A 12 10.61 -4.65 -17.17
C LEU A 12 9.58 -4.69 -16.03
N ALA A 13 9.99 -5.05 -14.81
CA ALA A 13 9.08 -5.08 -13.65
C ALA A 13 9.32 -3.95 -12.63
N VAL A 14 10.19 -2.98 -12.92
CA VAL A 14 10.59 -1.95 -11.92
C VAL A 14 9.90 -0.59 -12.14
N SER A 15 9.32 -0.31 -13.31
CA SER A 15 8.87 1.05 -13.64
C SER A 15 7.39 1.37 -13.41
N ALA A 16 6.56 0.45 -12.95
CA ALA A 16 5.14 0.75 -12.72
C ALA A 16 4.88 1.51 -11.40
N TYR A 17 5.80 1.43 -10.43
CA TYR A 17 5.59 1.95 -9.08
C TYR A 17 5.91 3.45 -8.94
N ALA A 18 6.80 3.98 -9.80
CA ALA A 18 7.40 5.30 -9.61
C ALA A 18 6.49 6.48 -9.99
N GLY A 19 5.40 6.25 -10.73
CA GLY A 19 4.58 7.35 -11.28
C GLY A 19 3.37 7.76 -10.44
N PHE A 20 2.88 6.92 -9.51
CA PHE A 20 1.63 7.21 -8.82
C PHE A 20 1.73 8.44 -7.90
N PHE A 21 2.84 8.54 -7.17
CA PHE A 21 3.11 9.62 -6.21
C PHE A 21 3.84 10.82 -6.82
N ASP A 22 4.39 10.70 -8.03
CA ASP A 22 5.20 11.74 -8.70
C ASP A 22 4.38 13.01 -9.02
N ASP A 23 3.10 12.83 -9.35
CA ASP A 23 2.18 13.93 -9.68
C ASP A 23 1.46 14.52 -8.46
N VAL A 24 1.64 13.97 -7.26
CA VAL A 24 0.88 14.38 -6.07
C VAL A 24 1.63 15.52 -5.39
N SER A 25 1.09 16.74 -5.52
CA SER A 25 1.72 17.95 -4.99
C SER A 25 1.81 17.90 -3.46
N GLY A 26 3.01 18.07 -2.92
CA GLY A 26 3.24 18.11 -1.47
C GLY A 26 3.49 16.75 -0.83
N MET A 27 3.56 15.66 -1.61
CA MET A 27 3.90 14.34 -1.11
C MET A 27 5.39 14.26 -0.75
N ALA A 28 5.70 13.83 0.47
CA ALA A 28 7.08 13.61 0.85
C ALA A 28 7.66 12.39 0.12
N SER A 29 8.87 12.53 -0.42
CA SER A 29 9.57 11.46 -1.15
C SER A 29 9.69 10.17 -0.33
N ASP A 30 9.75 10.26 1.01
CA ASP A 30 9.85 9.09 1.87
C ASP A 30 8.55 8.26 1.93
N VAL A 31 7.40 8.87 1.63
CA VAL A 31 6.11 8.16 1.62
C VAL A 31 6.00 7.29 0.38
N GLY A 32 6.36 7.85 -0.79
CA GLY A 32 6.43 7.10 -2.03
C GLY A 32 7.39 5.92 -1.92
N ASP A 33 8.60 6.16 -1.40
CA ASP A 33 9.58 5.10 -1.16
C ASP A 33 9.09 4.05 -0.15
N PHE A 34 8.41 4.48 0.91
CA PHE A 34 7.86 3.55 1.90
C PHE A 34 6.84 2.61 1.26
N PHE A 35 5.79 3.12 0.62
CA PHE A 35 4.69 2.27 0.09
C PHE A 35 5.08 1.46 -1.16
N THR A 36 6.12 1.87 -1.89
CA THR A 36 6.59 1.14 -3.06
C THR A 36 7.68 0.11 -2.73
N LYS A 37 8.56 0.38 -1.76
CA LYS A 37 9.73 -0.48 -1.47
C LYS A 37 9.67 -1.18 -0.12
N GLN A 38 9.24 -0.47 0.93
CA GLN A 38 9.37 -0.94 2.32
C GLN A 38 8.11 -1.62 2.84
N PHE A 39 6.93 -1.11 2.47
CA PHE A 39 5.65 -1.62 2.92
C PHE A 39 5.43 -3.02 2.36
N ASN A 40 5.17 -3.98 3.24
CA ASN A 40 4.75 -5.34 2.94
C ASN A 40 3.32 -5.55 3.41
N ASN A 41 3.01 -5.09 4.61
CA ASN A 41 1.72 -5.26 5.23
C ASN A 41 1.41 -4.15 6.24
N VAL A 42 0.16 -4.11 6.72
CA VAL A 42 -0.34 -3.10 7.66
C VAL A 42 0.51 -2.98 8.93
N LYS A 43 1.17 -4.06 9.37
CA LYS A 43 2.03 -4.02 10.57
C LYS A 43 3.28 -3.18 10.38
N ASP A 44 3.72 -2.92 9.14
CA ASP A 44 4.84 -2.01 8.86
C ASP A 44 4.49 -0.55 9.19
N LEU A 45 3.20 -0.24 9.38
CA LEU A 45 2.72 1.06 9.86
C LEU A 45 2.56 1.10 11.39
N PHE A 46 2.82 0.00 12.11
CA PHE A 46 2.80 0.02 13.56
C PHE A 46 3.98 0.83 14.10
N ALA A 47 3.80 1.47 15.25
CA ALA A 47 4.80 2.34 15.84
C ALA A 47 5.44 1.70 17.07
N GLY A 48 6.77 1.78 17.16
CA GLY A 48 7.55 1.44 18.35
C GLY A 48 7.72 2.61 19.33
N ASN A 49 7.54 3.85 18.86
CA ASN A 49 7.64 5.06 19.68
C ASN A 49 6.79 6.21 19.10
N GLN A 50 6.72 7.33 19.83
CA GLN A 50 5.93 8.51 19.45
C GLN A 50 6.32 9.10 18.08
N SER A 51 7.61 9.17 17.78
CA SER A 51 8.10 9.75 16.52
C SER A 51 7.70 8.88 15.33
N GLU A 52 7.84 7.56 15.47
CA GLU A 52 7.38 6.59 14.46
C GLU A 52 5.86 6.64 14.29
N LEU A 53 5.10 6.84 15.36
CA LEU A 53 3.64 6.98 15.30
C LEU A 53 3.24 8.19 14.46
N GLU A 54 3.79 9.37 14.78
CA GLU A 54 3.52 10.59 14.02
C GLU A 54 3.94 10.46 12.55
N LYS A 55 5.10 9.84 12.31
CA LYS A 55 5.58 9.56 10.95
C LYS A 55 4.63 8.64 10.17
N ASN A 56 4.18 7.55 10.79
CA ASN A 56 3.30 6.58 10.14
C ASN A 56 1.90 7.14 9.93
N ILE A 57 1.41 8.01 10.82
CA ILE A 57 0.16 8.77 10.60
C ILE A 57 0.29 9.64 9.35
N ASN A 58 1.37 10.43 9.23
CA ASN A 58 1.58 11.28 8.06
C ASN A 58 1.67 10.45 6.77
N ARG A 59 2.38 9.31 6.78
CA ARG A 59 2.45 8.40 5.62
C ARG A 59 1.07 7.95 5.15
N VAL A 60 0.20 7.52 6.06
CA VAL A 60 -1.16 7.09 5.71
C VAL A 60 -2.01 8.27 5.23
N GLN A 61 -1.87 9.43 5.86
CA GLN A 61 -2.56 10.65 5.42
C GLN A 61 -2.18 11.03 3.99
N ASP A 62 -0.89 10.99 3.65
CA ASP A 62 -0.39 11.31 2.32
C ASP A 62 -0.81 10.23 1.30
N LEU A 63 -0.76 8.94 1.67
CA LEU A 63 -1.28 7.85 0.82
C LEU A 63 -2.76 8.08 0.48
N LEU A 64 -3.60 8.34 1.48
CA LEU A 64 -5.03 8.56 1.27
C LEU A 64 -5.29 9.82 0.43
N THR A 65 -4.50 10.87 0.62
CA THR A 65 -4.57 12.10 -0.17
C THR A 65 -4.21 11.83 -1.64
N ALA A 66 -3.12 11.09 -1.89
CA ALA A 66 -2.74 10.65 -3.23
C ALA A 66 -3.85 9.83 -3.90
N ILE A 67 -4.46 8.89 -3.18
CA ILE A 67 -5.60 8.11 -3.67
C ILE A 67 -6.77 9.04 -4.02
N LYS A 68 -7.11 10.00 -3.15
CA LYS A 68 -8.19 10.96 -3.39
C LYS A 68 -7.95 11.81 -4.64
N GLU A 69 -6.74 12.30 -4.85
CA GLU A 69 -6.39 13.08 -6.03
C GLU A 69 -6.49 12.25 -7.31
N LYS A 70 -6.11 10.98 -7.22
CA LYS A 70 -6.14 10.03 -8.34
C LYS A 70 -7.49 9.31 -8.49
N THR A 71 -8.46 9.49 -7.58
CA THR A 71 -9.75 8.76 -7.57
C THR A 71 -10.45 8.79 -8.93
N LYS A 72 -10.49 9.94 -9.61
CA LYS A 72 -11.15 10.06 -10.94
C LYS A 72 -10.54 9.15 -12.01
N MET A 73 -9.26 8.80 -11.87
CA MET A 73 -8.58 7.85 -12.76
C MET A 73 -8.71 6.40 -12.28
N LEU A 74 -8.82 6.18 -10.97
CA LEU A 74 -8.97 4.84 -10.38
C LEU A 74 -10.39 4.29 -10.53
N GLU A 75 -11.41 5.15 -10.43
CA GLU A 75 -12.83 4.78 -10.48
C GLU A 75 -13.25 3.97 -11.72
N PRO A 76 -12.86 4.32 -12.97
CA PRO A 76 -13.20 3.51 -14.14
C PRO A 76 -12.49 2.15 -14.19
N MET A 77 -11.36 2.00 -13.49
CA MET A 77 -10.57 0.76 -13.41
C MET A 77 -11.01 -0.14 -12.24
N ALA A 78 -11.75 0.42 -11.29
CA ALA A 78 -12.16 -0.23 -10.05
C ALA A 78 -13.41 -1.09 -10.24
N ASN A 79 -13.46 -2.22 -9.54
CA ASN A 79 -14.68 -2.97 -9.34
C ASN A 79 -15.60 -2.28 -8.30
N ASP A 80 -16.83 -2.78 -8.12
CA ASP A 80 -17.81 -2.14 -7.24
C ASP A 80 -17.36 -2.03 -5.77
N ALA A 81 -16.61 -3.02 -5.28
CA ALA A 81 -16.06 -2.99 -3.92
C ALA A 81 -15.00 -1.90 -3.79
N GLN A 82 -14.06 -1.82 -4.73
CA GLN A 82 -13.02 -0.78 -4.77
C GLN A 82 -13.62 0.62 -4.95
N LYS A 83 -14.67 0.78 -5.76
CA LYS A 83 -15.40 2.06 -5.90
C LYS A 83 -16.03 2.50 -4.59
N LYS A 84 -16.62 1.56 -3.84
CA LYS A 84 -17.17 1.85 -2.51
C LYS A 84 -16.07 2.31 -1.55
N THR A 85 -14.90 1.69 -1.58
CA THR A 85 -13.73 2.14 -0.80
C THR A 85 -13.25 3.51 -1.24
N LEU A 86 -13.11 3.75 -2.56
CA LEU A 86 -12.71 5.05 -3.12
C LEU A 86 -13.65 6.19 -2.69
N ALA A 87 -14.96 5.92 -2.62
CA ALA A 87 -15.94 6.87 -2.10
C ALA A 87 -15.77 7.20 -0.61
N GLN A 88 -15.17 6.29 0.18
CA GLN A 88 -14.89 6.48 1.60
C GLN A 88 -13.52 7.11 1.90
N VAL A 89 -12.64 7.26 0.91
CA VAL A 89 -11.27 7.79 1.13
C VAL A 89 -11.28 9.14 1.84
N ASN A 90 -12.21 10.05 1.49
CA ASN A 90 -12.30 11.34 2.18
C ASN A 90 -12.66 11.21 3.67
N THR A 91 -13.49 10.23 4.04
CA THR A 91 -13.79 9.92 5.44
C THR A 91 -12.57 9.36 6.16
N TYR A 92 -11.80 8.50 5.51
CA TYR A 92 -10.56 7.97 6.11
C TYR A 92 -9.51 9.07 6.32
N ILE A 93 -9.36 10.01 5.38
CA ILE A 93 -8.49 11.18 5.57
C ILE A 93 -8.87 11.94 6.83
N GLN A 94 -10.16 12.24 7.01
CA GLN A 94 -10.64 12.95 8.20
C GLN A 94 -10.39 12.17 9.50
N GLN A 95 -10.54 10.84 9.48
CA GLN A 95 -10.26 10.00 10.65
C GLN A 95 -8.78 10.06 11.04
N VAL A 96 -7.89 9.90 10.06
CA VAL A 96 -6.43 9.92 10.27
C VAL A 96 -5.96 11.32 10.68
N GLU A 97 -6.49 12.38 10.07
CA GLU A 97 -6.17 13.77 10.41
C GLU A 97 -6.59 14.12 11.85
N ASN A 98 -7.83 13.79 12.22
CA ASN A 98 -8.32 14.00 13.58
C ASN A 98 -7.50 13.22 14.62
N PHE A 99 -7.14 11.97 14.29
CA PHE A 99 -6.29 11.17 15.14
C PHE A 99 -4.88 11.74 15.26
N GLY A 100 -4.28 12.21 14.16
CA GLY A 100 -2.97 12.87 14.16
C GLY A 100 -2.96 14.14 15.02
N ALA A 101 -4.02 14.96 14.96
CA ALA A 101 -4.18 16.12 15.84
C ALA A 101 -4.29 15.69 17.32
N GLN A 102 -5.02 14.62 17.62
CA GLN A 102 -5.08 14.05 18.96
C GLN A 102 -3.71 13.56 19.45
N VAL A 103 -2.96 12.82 18.62
CA VAL A 103 -1.64 12.28 18.97
C VAL A 103 -0.66 13.40 19.29
N LYS A 104 -0.66 14.49 18.52
CA LYS A 104 0.15 15.69 18.79
C LYS A 104 -0.20 16.35 20.12
N LYS A 105 -1.50 16.40 20.46
CA LYS A 105 -1.98 16.97 21.73
C LYS A 105 -1.65 16.08 22.93
N ASP A 106 -1.82 14.77 22.78
CA ASP A 106 -1.60 13.79 23.84
C ASP A 106 -0.11 13.55 24.11
N GLY A 107 0.73 13.66 23.08
CA GLY A 107 2.17 13.46 23.15
C GLY A 107 2.58 12.05 23.59
N ALA A 108 3.86 11.89 23.92
CA ALA A 108 4.42 10.59 24.32
C ALA A 108 3.77 10.00 25.60
N ALA A 109 3.15 10.83 26.44
CA ALA A 109 2.50 10.39 27.68
C ALA A 109 1.36 9.39 27.46
N LYS A 110 0.69 9.44 26.30
CA LYS A 110 -0.36 8.46 25.93
C LYS A 110 0.05 7.58 24.74
N PHE A 111 1.34 7.43 24.50
CA PHE A 111 1.84 6.66 23.36
C PHE A 111 1.20 5.25 23.29
N GLU A 112 1.22 4.47 24.38
CA GLU A 112 0.66 3.11 24.37
C GLU A 112 -0.85 3.08 24.05
N GLN A 113 -1.62 4.06 24.54
CA GLN A 113 -3.04 4.16 24.21
C GLN A 113 -3.26 4.52 22.74
N ASN A 114 -2.48 5.47 22.24
CA ASN A 114 -2.57 5.92 20.86
C ASN A 114 -2.07 4.87 19.89
N LYS A 115 -1.05 4.09 20.26
CA LYS A 115 -0.56 2.95 19.49
C LYS A 115 -1.67 1.92 19.25
N THR A 116 -2.42 1.53 20.28
CA THR A 116 -3.53 0.58 20.11
C THR A 116 -4.63 1.15 19.22
N LYS A 117 -5.04 2.41 19.44
CA LYS A 117 -6.03 3.08 18.59
C LYS A 117 -5.58 3.18 17.14
N TRP A 118 -4.29 3.42 16.92
CA TRP A 118 -3.69 3.48 15.60
C TRP A 118 -3.76 2.12 14.90
N GLN A 119 -3.43 1.04 15.59
CA GLN A 119 -3.56 -0.32 15.06
C GLN A 119 -5.01 -0.65 14.68
N ASP A 120 -5.98 -0.31 15.54
CA ASP A 120 -7.39 -0.50 15.25
C ASP A 120 -7.85 0.32 14.03
N MET A 121 -7.40 1.57 13.94
CA MET A 121 -7.70 2.45 12.81
C MET A 121 -7.12 1.88 11.51
N LEU A 122 -5.87 1.44 11.52
CA LEU A 122 -5.24 0.79 10.38
C LEU A 122 -6.02 -0.44 9.92
N ASN A 123 -6.42 -1.33 10.82
CA ASN A 123 -7.24 -2.50 10.47
C ASN A 123 -8.60 -2.10 9.89
N ASN A 124 -9.23 -1.05 10.43
CA ASN A 124 -10.52 -0.57 9.92
C ASN A 124 -10.41 0.07 8.53
N ILE A 125 -9.29 0.71 8.20
CA ILE A 125 -9.07 1.37 6.90
C ILE A 125 -8.56 0.38 5.85
N PHE A 126 -7.49 -0.35 6.17
CA PHE A 126 -6.80 -1.23 5.22
C PHE A 126 -7.54 -2.54 4.99
N GLU A 127 -7.83 -3.28 6.06
CA GLU A 127 -8.44 -4.61 5.96
C GLU A 127 -9.96 -4.51 5.78
N LYS A 128 -10.66 -3.88 6.73
CA LYS A 128 -12.15 -3.82 6.69
C LYS A 128 -12.67 -2.80 5.68
N GLY A 129 -11.94 -1.70 5.50
CA GLY A 129 -12.28 -0.63 4.58
C GLY A 129 -11.95 -0.95 3.12
N GLY A 130 -11.16 -2.00 2.87
CA GLY A 130 -10.79 -2.45 1.53
C GLY A 130 -9.71 -1.59 0.86
N LEU A 131 -8.99 -0.74 1.61
CA LEU A 131 -7.94 0.09 1.03
C LEU A 131 -6.81 -0.77 0.42
N GLU A 132 -6.55 -1.96 0.96
CA GLU A 132 -5.60 -2.91 0.37
C GLU A 132 -5.93 -3.27 -1.07
N ASP A 133 -7.21 -3.46 -1.39
CA ASP A 133 -7.64 -3.80 -2.74
C ASP A 133 -7.56 -2.61 -3.68
N VAL A 134 -7.75 -1.38 -3.17
CA VAL A 134 -7.47 -0.15 -3.92
C VAL A 134 -5.96 -0.01 -4.18
N MET A 135 -5.12 -0.38 -3.21
CA MET A 135 -3.66 -0.37 -3.39
C MET A 135 -3.20 -1.36 -4.47
N LYS A 136 -3.79 -2.55 -4.55
CA LYS A 136 -3.51 -3.52 -5.63
C LYS A 136 -3.82 -2.96 -7.01
N LEU A 137 -4.88 -2.17 -7.14
CA LEU A 137 -5.26 -1.54 -8.42
C LEU A 137 -4.19 -0.56 -8.92
N MET A 138 -3.50 0.10 -8.00
CA MET A 138 -2.39 1.02 -8.28
C MET A 138 -1.05 0.29 -8.44
N ASN A 139 -1.08 -1.05 -8.42
CA ASN A 139 0.09 -1.91 -8.35
C ASN A 139 1.01 -1.54 -7.17
N LEU A 140 0.47 -1.04 -6.05
CA LEU A 140 1.24 -0.86 -4.83
C LEU A 140 1.27 -2.19 -4.05
N LYS A 141 2.31 -2.37 -3.24
CA LYS A 141 2.41 -3.56 -2.38
C LYS A 141 1.25 -3.54 -1.39
N SER A 142 0.47 -4.62 -1.33
CA SER A 142 -0.74 -4.73 -0.49
C SER A 142 -0.57 -5.82 0.55
N ALA A 143 -1.17 -5.68 1.74
CA ALA A 143 -0.92 -6.54 2.89
C ALA A 143 -1.48 -7.98 2.77
N THR A 144 -2.27 -8.28 1.75
CA THR A 144 -2.83 -9.62 1.56
C THR A 144 -1.75 -10.59 1.07
N HIS A 145 -1.04 -11.21 1.99
CA HIS A 145 -0.19 -12.35 1.69
C HIS A 145 -1.03 -13.60 1.35
N CYS A 146 -0.57 -14.30 0.31
CA CYS A 146 -0.81 -15.71 0.00
C CYS A 146 -2.12 -16.09 -0.74
N THR A 147 -2.08 -16.02 -2.07
CA THR A 147 -2.60 -17.12 -2.89
C THR A 147 -1.49 -17.69 -3.75
N VAL A 148 -1.03 -18.85 -3.29
CA VAL A 148 -0.33 -19.88 -4.07
C VAL A 148 -1.09 -20.09 -5.39
N MET A 149 -0.53 -19.62 -6.50
CA MET A 149 -0.78 -20.17 -7.84
C MET A 149 0.54 -20.18 -8.63
N ALA A 150 1.57 -20.73 -7.99
CA ALA A 150 2.79 -21.20 -8.66
C ALA A 150 2.84 -22.73 -8.52
N ALA A 151 1.79 -23.41 -8.95
CA ALA A 151 1.81 -24.85 -9.17
C ALA A 151 0.77 -25.13 -10.23
N LEU A 152 1.17 -25.08 -11.51
CA LEU A 152 0.57 -25.89 -12.59
C LEU A 152 1.29 -25.70 -13.95
N ILE A 153 2.60 -25.44 -14.00
CA ILE A 153 3.42 -25.63 -15.21
C ILE A 153 4.86 -25.85 -14.72
N ALA A 154 5.59 -26.96 -14.87
CA ALA A 154 5.49 -28.31 -15.43
C ALA A 154 6.66 -29.12 -14.74
N PRO A 155 7.09 -30.33 -15.14
CA PRO A 155 6.56 -31.29 -16.10
C PRO A 155 6.50 -32.75 -15.60
N VAL A 156 5.87 -33.57 -16.44
CA VAL A 156 5.99 -35.02 -16.57
C VAL A 156 7.43 -35.51 -16.38
N ILE A 157 7.81 -35.92 -15.17
CA ILE A 157 8.99 -36.77 -14.90
C ILE A 157 8.63 -37.80 -13.82
N LEU A 158 7.58 -38.58 -14.03
CA LEU A 158 7.34 -39.82 -13.25
C LEU A 158 6.57 -40.87 -14.09
N ALA A 159 6.84 -40.94 -15.39
CA ALA A 159 6.27 -41.99 -16.23
C ALA A 159 7.20 -42.47 -17.34
N PHE A 160 8.51 -42.60 -17.08
CA PHE A 160 9.38 -43.52 -17.84
C PHE A 160 10.58 -43.93 -16.96
N THR A 161 10.29 -44.55 -15.83
CA THR A 161 11.12 -45.65 -15.33
C THR A 161 10.71 -46.90 -16.09
N ARG A 162 11.46 -47.21 -17.15
CA ARG A 162 11.81 -48.57 -17.55
C ARG A 162 13.03 -48.56 -18.44
#